data_AF-A0A1S6XXR6-F1
#
_entry.id   AF-A0A1S6XXR6-F1
#
_cell.length_a   1.000
_cell.length_b   1.000
_cell.length_c   1.000
_cell.angle_alpha   90.00
_cell.angle_beta   90.00
_cell.angle_gamma   90.00
#
_symmetry.space_group_name_H-M   'P 1'
#
loop_
_entity.id
_entity.type
_entity.pdbx_description
1 polymer ?
#
loop_
_entity_poly.entity_id
_entity_poly.type
_entity_poly.pdbx_seq_one_letter_code
_entity_poly.pdbx_strand_id
1 'polypeptide(L)'
;MQQAIDRAREEGIEFALPAINPKTLRHSFAMHLFFNHVPPKVAQAYMGHERYESTEVYLKVFALDVAPQLGVTFSLDHRDYSHLLTRK
;
A
#
# COMPACT_ATOMS: atom_id res chain seq x y z
N MET A 1 15.43 -5.21 -5.28
CA MET A 1 14.30 -4.44 -5.85
C MET A 1 14.26 -4.58 -7.36
N GLN A 2 15.34 -4.28 -8.09
CA GLN A 2 15.41 -4.50 -9.54
C GLN A 2 15.04 -5.94 -9.94
N GLN A 3 15.64 -6.94 -9.29
CA GLN A 3 15.30 -8.36 -9.50
C GLN A 3 13.80 -8.69 -9.35
N ALA A 4 13.09 -8.01 -8.44
CA ALA A 4 11.66 -8.23 -8.25
C ALA A 4 10.83 -7.58 -9.35
N ILE A 5 11.29 -6.44 -9.87
CA ILE A 5 10.68 -5.75 -11.01
C ILE A 5 10.89 -6.59 -12.29
N ASP A 6 12.10 -7.10 -12.50
CA ASP A 6 12.43 -7.93 -13.67
C ASP A 6 11.57 -9.21 -13.67
N ARG A 7 11.44 -9.88 -12.53
CA ARG A 7 10.57 -11.05 -12.37
C ARG A 7 9.09 -10.71 -12.62
N ALA A 8 8.59 -9.61 -12.06
CA ALA A 8 7.21 -9.19 -12.29
C ALA A 8 6.95 -8.98 -13.79
N ARG A 9 7.91 -8.39 -14.50
CA ARG A 9 7.84 -8.20 -15.95
C ARG A 9 7.83 -9.52 -16.73
N GLU A 10 8.65 -10.50 -16.33
CA GLU A 10 8.62 -11.85 -16.90
C GLU A 10 7.26 -12.54 -16.69
N GLU A 11 6.61 -12.27 -15.56
CA GLU A 11 5.26 -12.75 -15.24
C GLU A 11 4.14 -11.91 -15.91
N GLY A 12 4.49 -10.91 -16.75
CA GLY A 12 3.54 -10.04 -17.45
C GLY A 12 2.90 -8.96 -16.59
N ILE A 13 3.44 -8.70 -15.40
CA ILE A 13 2.97 -7.69 -14.45
C ILE A 13 3.72 -6.38 -14.69
N GLU A 14 3.01 -5.35 -15.13
CA GLU A 14 3.54 -4.00 -15.34
C GLU A 14 3.12 -3.07 -14.19
N PHE A 15 4.05 -2.24 -13.71
CA PHE A 15 3.76 -1.26 -12.66
C PHE A 15 3.34 0.08 -13.28
N ALA A 16 2.27 0.69 -12.78
CA ALA A 16 1.79 1.99 -13.26
C ALA A 16 2.73 3.18 -12.94
N LEU A 17 3.69 2.99 -12.03
CA LEU A 17 4.62 4.04 -11.62
C LEU A 17 5.96 3.89 -12.34
N PRO A 18 6.57 4.99 -12.80
CA PRO A 18 7.80 4.95 -13.60
C PRO A 18 9.03 4.47 -12.81
N ALA A 19 9.00 4.59 -11.48
CA ALA A 19 10.04 4.09 -10.61
C ALA A 19 9.46 3.55 -9.31
N ILE A 20 9.77 2.29 -8.99
CA ILE A 20 9.44 1.67 -7.71
C ILE A 20 10.68 1.73 -6.83
N ASN A 21 10.56 2.43 -5.70
CA ASN A 21 11.59 2.49 -4.66
C ASN A 21 10.96 2.13 -3.29
N PRO A 22 11.76 1.89 -2.23
CA PRO A 22 11.22 1.49 -0.94
C PRO A 22 10.19 2.47 -0.37
N LYS A 23 10.32 3.78 -0.67
CA LYS A 23 9.37 4.80 -0.24
C LYS A 23 8.03 4.68 -0.98
N THR A 24 8.04 4.32 -2.26
CA THR A 24 6.81 3.98 -3.02
C THR A 24 6.01 2.87 -2.34
N LEU A 25 6.68 1.81 -1.90
CA LEU A 25 6.04 0.70 -1.18
C LEU A 25 5.53 1.13 0.21
N ARG A 26 6.26 2.01 0.89
CA ARG A 26 5.80 2.60 2.17
C ARG A 26 4.51 3.41 1.97
N HIS A 27 4.44 4.21 0.90
CA HIS A 27 3.25 4.98 0.55
C HIS A 27 2.06 4.08 0.22
N SER A 28 2.26 3.01 -0.56
CA SER A 28 1.17 2.07 -0.88
C SER A 28 0.67 1.35 0.37
N PHE A 29 1.54 0.94 1.28
CA PHE A 29 1.15 0.34 2.56
C PHE A 29 0.34 1.31 3.43
N ALA A 30 0.74 2.58 3.53
CA ALA A 30 -0.03 3.59 4.26
C ALA A 30 -1.45 3.76 3.67
N MET A 31 -1.57 3.85 2.35
CA MET A 31 -2.87 3.94 1.68
C MET A 31 -3.75 2.72 1.95
N HIS A 32 -3.18 1.51 1.95
CA HIS A 32 -3.93 0.29 2.30
C HIS A 32 -4.49 0.34 3.72
N LEU A 33 -3.72 0.83 4.69
CA LEU A 33 -4.21 0.99 6.07
C LEU A 33 -5.42 1.93 6.12
N PHE A 34 -5.37 3.06 5.41
CA PHE A 34 -6.48 4.03 5.39
C PHE A 34 -7.72 3.50 4.66
N PHE A 35 -7.54 2.79 3.53
CA PHE A 35 -8.66 2.13 2.84
C PHE A 35 -9.32 1.03 3.69
N ASN A 36 -8.58 0.42 4.61
CA ASN A 36 -9.11 -0.53 5.58
C ASN A 36 -9.54 0.16 6.90
N HIS A 37 -9.76 1.47 6.87
CA HIS A 37 -10.25 2.27 8.01
C HIS A 37 -9.41 2.19 9.28
N VAL A 38 -8.10 1.93 9.15
CA VAL A 38 -7.18 1.97 10.29
C VAL A 38 -7.09 3.39 10.84
N PRO A 39 -7.22 3.60 12.16
CA PRO A 39 -7.17 4.94 12.74
C PRO A 39 -5.85 5.65 12.44
N PRO A 40 -5.86 6.97 12.14
CA PRO A 40 -4.67 7.71 11.73
C PRO A 40 -3.49 7.63 12.71
N LYS A 41 -3.78 7.59 14.01
CA LYS A 41 -2.77 7.46 15.06
C LYS A 41 -2.05 6.10 15.03
N VAL A 42 -2.77 5.03 14.67
CA VAL A 42 -2.20 3.68 14.52
C VAL A 42 -1.37 3.61 13.24
N ALA A 43 -1.89 4.14 12.14
CA ALA A 43 -1.15 4.25 10.89
C ALA A 43 0.14 5.07 11.07
N GLN A 44 0.08 6.20 11.78
CA GLN A 44 1.25 7.02 12.13
C GLN A 44 2.32 6.21 12.87
N ALA A 45 1.91 5.39 13.86
CA ALA A 45 2.82 4.55 14.62
C ALA A 45 3.48 3.48 13.74
N TYR A 46 2.72 2.80 12.88
CA TYR A 46 3.29 1.86 11.90
C TYR A 46 4.22 2.54 10.89
N MET A 47 3.93 3.81 10.57
CA MET A 47 4.77 4.64 9.72
C MET A 47 5.96 5.25 10.45
N GLY A 48 6.14 5.04 11.75
CA GLY A 48 7.26 5.63 12.51
C GLY A 48 7.38 7.15 12.33
N HIS A 49 6.26 7.84 12.07
CA HIS A 49 6.27 9.28 11.83
C HIS A 49 6.21 10.02 13.16
N GLU A 50 7.27 10.78 13.46
CA GLU A 50 7.35 11.62 14.65
C GLU A 50 6.25 12.70 14.65
N ARG A 51 5.97 13.26 13.47
CA ARG A 51 5.04 14.37 13.25
C ARG A 51 3.77 13.90 12.55
N TYR A 52 2.63 14.39 12.99
CA TYR A 52 1.32 14.01 12.44
C TYR A 52 1.18 14.45 10.97
N GLU A 53 1.74 15.60 10.62
CA GLU A 53 1.72 16.21 9.30
C GLU A 53 2.32 15.29 8.22
N SER A 54 3.25 14.41 8.61
CA SER A 54 3.84 13.41 7.70
C SER A 54 2.87 12.27 7.35
N THR A 55 1.86 12.05 8.19
CA THR A 55 0.79 11.07 7.99
C THR A 55 -0.47 11.71 7.41
N GLU A 56 -0.73 12.98 7.72
CA GLU A 56 -1.93 13.70 7.29
C GLU A 56 -2.07 13.79 5.75
N VAL A 57 -0.95 13.78 5.02
CA VAL A 57 -0.96 13.79 3.54
C VAL A 57 -1.84 12.67 2.95
N TYR A 58 -1.89 11.50 3.58
CA TYR A 58 -2.75 10.39 3.11
C TYR A 58 -4.24 10.61 3.39
N LEU A 59 -4.57 11.35 4.46
CA LEU A 59 -5.97 11.67 4.79
C LEU A 59 -6.57 12.67 3.79
N LYS A 60 -5.75 13.51 3.16
CA LYS A 60 -6.21 14.40 2.09
C LYS A 60 -6.67 13.61 0.86
N VAL A 61 -6.04 12.46 0.59
CA VAL A 61 -6.46 11.53 -0.47
C VAL A 61 -7.74 10.81 -0.06
N PHE A 62 -7.86 10.42 1.21
CA PHE A 62 -9.10 9.86 1.76
C PHE A 62 -10.26 10.87 1.80
N ALA A 63 -10.02 12.17 1.95
CA ALA A 63 -11.11 13.16 1.86
C ALA A 63 -11.74 13.24 0.45
N LEU A 64 -11.06 12.70 -0.57
CA LEU A 64 -11.56 12.57 -1.94
C LEU A 64 -12.25 11.22 -2.18
N ASP A 65 -12.54 10.42 -1.14
CA ASP A 65 -12.88 8.99 -1.27
C ASP A 65 -14.10 8.74 -2.18
N VAL A 66 -13.79 8.46 -3.44
CA VAL A 66 -14.63 7.75 -4.41
C VAL A 66 -14.13 6.31 -4.58
N ALA A 67 -13.18 5.80 -3.79
CA ALA A 67 -12.65 4.45 -3.99
C ALA A 67 -13.73 3.35 -3.90
N PRO A 68 -14.73 3.42 -3.01
CA PRO A 68 -15.89 2.55 -3.06
C PRO A 68 -16.72 2.71 -4.36
N GLN A 69 -16.77 3.92 -4.95
CA GLN A 69 -17.46 4.21 -6.21
C GLN A 69 -16.65 3.74 -7.46
N LEU A 70 -15.32 3.76 -7.37
CA LEU A 70 -14.39 3.28 -8.40
C LEU A 70 -14.17 1.76 -8.36
N GLY A 71 -14.78 1.06 -7.39
CA GLY A 71 -14.69 -0.39 -7.25
C GLY A 71 -13.29 -0.91 -6.87
N VAL A 72 -12.38 -0.03 -6.44
CA VAL A 72 -11.03 -0.43 -6.02
C VAL A 72 -11.12 -1.06 -4.64
N THR A 73 -11.31 -2.39 -4.63
CA THR A 73 -11.34 -3.18 -3.40
C THR A 73 -10.03 -3.95 -3.28
N PHE A 74 -9.22 -3.62 -2.29
CA PHE A 74 -8.05 -4.43 -1.91
C PHE A 74 -8.52 -5.62 -1.07
N SER A 75 -9.26 -6.53 -1.69
CA SER A 75 -9.76 -7.75 -1.05
C SER A 75 -8.80 -8.89 -1.33
N LEU A 76 -7.74 -8.94 -0.54
CA LEU A 76 -7.02 -10.19 -0.32
C LEU A 76 -7.01 -10.41 1.19
N ASP A 77 -7.69 -11.43 1.67
CA ASP A 77 -7.75 -11.73 3.10
C ASP A 77 -6.38 -12.24 3.57
N HIS A 78 -5.98 -11.94 4.80
CA HIS A 78 -4.75 -12.47 5.39
C HIS A 78 -4.61 -13.98 5.37
N ARG A 79 -5.72 -14.70 5.37
CA ARG A 79 -5.75 -16.15 5.20
C ARG A 79 -5.26 -16.52 3.80
N ASP A 80 -5.66 -15.73 2.80
CA ASP A 80 -5.43 -16.01 1.38
C ASP A 80 -3.98 -15.79 0.97
N TYR A 81 -3.18 -14.95 1.65
CA TYR A 81 -1.78 -14.72 1.29
C TYR A 81 -0.76 -15.38 2.24
N SER A 82 -1.21 -16.11 3.26
CA SER A 82 -0.33 -16.84 4.17
C SER A 82 0.64 -17.80 3.45
N HIS A 83 0.17 -18.41 2.35
CA HIS A 83 0.94 -19.29 1.49
C HIS A 83 1.99 -18.57 0.62
N LEU A 84 1.86 -17.25 0.42
CA LEU A 84 2.83 -16.43 -0.31
C LEU A 84 4.00 -15.97 0.57
N LEU A 85 3.78 -15.92 1.90
CA LEU A 85 4.80 -15.55 2.88
C LEU A 85 5.70 -16.73 3.27
N THR A 86 5.26 -17.96 3.03
CA THR A 86 6.04 -19.16 3.28
C THR A 86 6.83 -19.53 2.03
N ARG A 87 8.12 -19.19 2.04
CA ARG A 87 9.06 -19.67 1.02
C ARG A 87 9.23 -21.19 1.18
N LYS A 88 9.05 -21.95 0.09
CA LYS A 88 9.76 -23.23 -0.09
C LYS A 88 11.15 -22.94 -0.64
#